data_AF-A0A176YH76-F1
#
_entry.id   AF-A0A176YH76-F1
#
_cell.length_a   1.000
_cell.length_b   1.000
_cell.length_c   1.000
_cell.angle_alpha   90.00
_cell.angle_beta   90.00
_cell.angle_gamma   90.00
#
_symmetry.space_group_name_H-M   'P 1'
#
loop_
_entity.id
_entity.type
_entity.pdbx_description
1 polymer ?
#
loop_
_entity_poly.entity_id
_entity_poly.type
_entity_poly.pdbx_seq_one_letter_code
_entity_poly.pdbx_strand_id
1 'polypeptide(L)' 'MELRKLRQIVIVSRALARQDGVDYRHTSRHKRHQYRREAIITLLGNWTLADIRRIDGVLDIRRDD' A
#
# COMPACT_ATOMS: atom_id res chain seq x y z
N MET A 1 4.89 -11.93 -11.18
CA MET A 1 3.96 -10.81 -11.47
C MET A 1 3.55 -10.08 -10.19
N GLU A 2 3.13 -10.79 -9.13
CA GLU A 2 2.73 -10.18 -7.85
C GLU A 2 3.79 -9.34 -7.14
N LEU A 3 5.06 -9.75 -7.12
CA LEU A 3 6.09 -9.01 -6.38
C LEU A 3 6.34 -7.60 -6.95
N ARG A 4 6.24 -7.44 -8.29
CA ARG A 4 6.36 -6.12 -8.94
C ARG A 4 5.19 -5.21 -8.54
N LYS A 5 3.99 -5.78 -8.54
CA LYS A 5 2.75 -5.16 -8.10
C LYS A 5 2.83 -4.69 -6.63
N LEU A 6 3.28 -5.55 -5.71
CA LEU A 6 3.49 -5.19 -4.30
C LEU A 6 4.54 -4.09 -4.12
N ARG A 7 5.64 -4.13 -4.89
CA ARG A 7 6.67 -3.06 -4.86
C ARG A 7 6.10 -1.72 -5.32
N GLN A 8 5.27 -1.70 -6.37
CA GLN A 8 4.62 -0.48 -6.85
C GLN A 8 3.76 0.16 -5.76
N ILE A 9 2.99 -0.64 -5.00
CA ILE A 9 2.18 -0.11 -3.90
C ILE A 9 3.06 0.50 -2.83
N VAL A 10 4.14 -0.17 -2.42
CA VAL A 10 5.04 0.38 -1.39
C VAL A 10 5.66 1.70 -1.87
N ILE A 11 6.03 1.81 -3.14
CA ILE A 11 6.60 3.03 -3.72
C ILE A 11 5.56 4.15 -3.72
N VAL A 12 4.37 3.90 -4.27
CA VAL A 12 3.30 4.90 -4.38
C VAL A 12 2.79 5.30 -3.00
N SER A 13 2.59 4.37 -2.08
CA SER A 13 2.17 4.68 -0.69
C SER A 13 3.18 5.60 0.02
N ARG A 14 4.49 5.36 -0.19
CA ARG A 14 5.54 6.22 0.36
C ARG A 14 5.59 7.58 -0.32
N ALA A 15 5.31 7.65 -1.62
CA ALA A 15 5.25 8.90 -2.35
C ALA A 15 4.08 9.77 -1.87
N LEU A 16 2.89 9.19 -1.71
CA LEU A 16 1.70 9.85 -1.16
C LEU A 16 1.97 10.39 0.26
N ALA A 17 2.52 9.56 1.15
CA ALA A 17 2.87 10.02 2.49
C ALA A 17 3.88 11.18 2.49
N ARG A 18 4.88 11.14 1.59
CA ARG A 18 5.84 12.24 1.46
C ARG A 18 5.22 13.53 0.92
N GLN A 19 4.23 13.44 0.03
CA GLN A 19 3.48 14.62 -0.42
C GLN A 19 2.77 15.32 0.74
N ASP A 20 2.31 14.55 1.72
CA ASP A 20 1.70 15.07 2.96
C ASP A 20 2.73 15.46 4.04
N GLY A 21 4.03 15.41 3.75
CA GLY A 21 5.09 15.66 4.74
C GLY A 21 5.22 14.56 5.83
N VAL A 22 4.64 13.39 5.60
CA VAL A 22 4.62 12.27 6.55
C VAL A 22 5.72 11.27 6.22
N ASP A 23 6.55 10.92 7.22
CA ASP A 23 7.40 9.74 7.10
C ASP A 23 6.56 8.47 7.24
N TYR A 24 6.32 7.82 6.10
CA TYR A 24 5.59 6.56 5.99
C TYR A 24 6.11 5.45 6.93
N ARG A 25 7.42 5.38 7.23
CA ARG A 25 7.94 4.33 8.14
C ARG A 25 7.63 4.65 9.59
N HIS A 26 7.63 5.93 9.96
CA HIS A 26 7.41 6.42 11.31
C HIS A 26 5.97 6.84 11.61
N THR A 27 5.01 6.51 10.73
CA THR A 27 3.59 6.76 10.96
C THR A 27 2.86 5.53 11.51
N SER A 28 1.65 5.75 12.06
CA SER A 28 0.83 4.70 12.64
C SER A 28 0.44 3.65 11.60
N ARG A 29 0.12 2.42 12.05
CA ARG A 29 -0.38 1.38 11.15
C ARG A 29 -1.60 1.83 10.37
N HIS A 30 -2.55 2.49 11.05
CA HIS A 30 -3.78 2.97 10.44
C HIS A 30 -3.48 3.95 9.29
N LYS A 31 -2.58 4.90 9.53
CA LYS A 31 -2.18 5.89 8.52
C LYS A 31 -1.41 5.25 7.36
N ARG A 32 -0.55 4.27 7.63
CA ARG A 32 0.06 3.44 6.56
C ARG A 32 -0.97 2.68 5.72
N HIS A 33 -2.01 2.13 6.35
CA HIS A 33 -3.08 1.43 5.64
C HIS A 33 -3.88 2.37 4.75
N GLN A 34 -4.15 3.60 5.20
CA GLN A 34 -4.79 4.63 4.38
C GLN A 34 -3.98 4.92 3.10
N TYR A 35 -2.69 5.24 3.24
CA TYR A 35 -1.83 5.49 2.07
C TYR A 35 -1.70 4.30 1.13
N ARG A 36 -1.80 3.07 1.63
CA ARG A 36 -1.84 1.87 0.78
C ARG A 36 -3.13 1.79 -0.03
N ARG A 37 -4.28 2.07 0.59
CA ARG A 37 -5.56 2.10 -0.12
C ARG A 37 -5.56 3.18 -1.21
N GLU A 38 -5.06 4.37 -0.89
CA GLU A 38 -4.91 5.44 -1.87
C GLU A 38 -3.94 5.06 -2.99
N ALA A 39 -2.82 4.41 -2.67
CA ALA A 39 -1.89 3.89 -3.68
C ALA A 39 -2.52 2.83 -4.58
N ILE A 40 -3.34 1.93 -4.02
CA ILE A 40 -4.07 0.92 -4.79
C ILE A 40 -5.09 1.60 -5.72
N ILE A 41 -5.85 2.57 -5.23
CA ILE A 41 -6.81 3.34 -6.03
C ILE A 41 -6.09 4.07 -7.18
N THR A 42 -4.94 4.68 -6.88
CA THR A 42 -4.08 5.35 -7.88
C THR A 42 -3.61 4.38 -8.97
N LEU A 43 -3.44 3.09 -8.65
CA LEU A 43 -2.94 2.07 -9.58
C LEU A 43 -4.06 1.28 -10.30
N LEU A 44 -5.34 1.55 -10.02
CA LEU A 44 -6.50 0.75 -10.47
C LEU A 44 -6.57 0.46 -11.97
N GLY A 45 -5.94 1.26 -12.82
CA GLY A 45 -5.86 0.98 -14.26
C GLY A 45 -5.35 -0.42 -14.62
N ASN A 46 -4.63 -1.10 -13.71
CA ASN A 46 -4.08 -2.45 -13.91
C ASN A 46 -4.41 -3.46 -12.79
N TRP A 47 -5.31 -3.11 -11.86
CA TRP A 47 -5.57 -3.90 -10.65
C TRP A 47 -7.03 -4.33 -10.57
N THR A 48 -7.24 -5.62 -10.31
CA THR A 48 -8.57 -6.19 -10.09
C THR A 48 -8.95 -6.11 -8.61
N LEU A 49 -10.25 -6.17 -8.30
CA LEU A 49 -10.74 -6.22 -6.91
C LEU A 49 -10.13 -7.40 -6.11
N ALA A 50 -9.84 -8.52 -6.77
CA ALA A 50 -9.18 -9.67 -6.16
C ALA A 50 -7.72 -9.36 -5.77
N ASP A 51 -6.98 -8.66 -6.63
CA ASP A 51 -5.64 -8.21 -6.33
C ASP A 51 -5.62 -7.30 -5.08
N ILE A 52 -6.61 -6.40 -4.95
CA ILE A 52 -6.76 -5.46 -3.82
C ILE A 52 -6.94 -6.21 -2.50
N ARG A 53 -7.91 -7.14 -2.44
CA ARG A 53 -8.19 -7.93 -1.23
C ARG A 53 -6.97 -8.75 -0.81
N ARG A 54 -6.23 -9.30 -1.78
CA ARG A 54 -5.01 -10.07 -1.50
C ARG A 54 -3.92 -9.24 -0.86
N ILE A 55 -3.72 -8.00 -1.30
CA ILE A 55 -2.70 -7.12 -0.70
C ILE A 55 -3.09 -6.67 0.69
N ASP A 56 -4.35 -6.26 0.87
CA ASP A 56 -4.84 -5.85 2.17
C ASP A 56 -4.61 -6.99 3.17
N GLY A 57 -4.94 -8.24 2.79
CA GLY A 57 -4.64 -9.43 3.59
C GLY A 57 -3.16 -9.74 3.78
N VAL A 58 -2.32 -9.72 2.73
CA VAL A 58 -0.86 -10.00 2.83
C VAL A 58 -0.15 -8.99 3.73
N LEU A 59 -0.55 -7.73 3.66
CA LEU A 59 0.00 -6.68 4.49
C LEU A 59 -0.58 -6.68 5.91
N ASP A 60 -1.73 -7.34 6.11
CA ASP A 60 -2.29 -7.63 7.43
C ASP A 60 -1.52 -8.77 8.09
N ILE A 61 -1.25 -9.85 7.35
CA ILE A 61 -0.56 -11.08 7.80
C ILE A 61 0.93 -10.85 8.09
N ARG A 62 1.64 -9.98 7.35
CA ARG A 62 3.05 -9.62 7.66
C ARG A 62 3.22 -8.73 8.91
N ARG A 63 2.25 -8.73 9.83
CA ARG A 63 2.29 -7.95 11.08
C ARG A 63 2.80 -8.76 12.27
N ASP A 64 2.85 -10.09 12.16
CA ASP A 64 3.13 -10.99 13.29
C ASP A 64 4.50 -11.69 13.19
N ASP A 65 5.38 -11.27 12.27
CA ASP A 65 6.79 -11.71 12.17
C ASP A 65 7.77 -10.56 12.47
#